data_AF-A0ABD7SSK1-F1
#
_entry.id   AF-A0ABD7SSK1-F1
#
_cell.length_a   1.000
_cell.length_b   1.000
_cell.length_c   1.000
_cell.angle_alpha   90.00
_cell.angle_beta   90.00
_cell.angle_gamma   90.00
#
_symmetry.space_group_name_H-M   'P 1'
#
loop_
_entity.id
_entity.type
_entity.pdbx_description
1 polymer ?
#
loop_
_entity_poly.entity_id
_entity_poly.type
_entity_poly.pdbx_seq_one_letter_code
_entity_poly.pdbx_strand_id
1 'polypeptide(L)' 'MTRTEFKDHYESKGWTAPELAKRWGYTAPTRIHQIAADVESGHKRAQSYIDMLHGLPNKNS' A
#
# COMPACT_ATOMS: atom_id res chain seq x y z
N MET A 1 1.69 2.95 -11.62
CA MET A 1 2.45 2.25 -10.59
C MET A 1 2.00 0.80 -10.58
N THR A 2 2.90 -0.12 -10.91
CA THR A 2 2.71 -1.56 -10.92
C THR A 2 2.81 -2.12 -9.49
N ARG A 3 2.43 -3.39 -9.32
CA ARG A 3 2.55 -4.07 -8.02
C ARG A 3 3.98 -4.14 -7.48
N THR A 4 4.97 -4.26 -8.36
CA THR A 4 6.39 -4.25 -7.99
C THR A 4 6.82 -2.85 -7.56
N GLU A 5 6.47 -1.83 -8.34
CA GLU A 5 6.77 -0.44 -7.99
C GLU A 5 6.13 -0.03 -6.66
N PHE A 6 4.92 -0.53 -6.36
CA PHE A 6 4.30 -0.31 -5.06
C PHE A 6 5.08 -0.93 -3.91
N LYS A 7 5.53 -2.18 -4.11
CA LYS A 7 6.33 -2.90 -3.12
C LYS A 7 7.61 -2.14 -2.82
N ASP A 8 8.35 -1.79 -3.85
CA ASP A 8 9.61 -1.07 -3.71
C ASP A 8 9.38 0.31 -3.05
N HIS A 9 8.27 0.99 -3.40
CA HIS A 9 7.92 2.27 -2.81
C HIS A 9 7.70 2.21 -1.30
N TYR A 10 6.87 1.30 -0.80
CA TYR A 10 6.61 1.25 0.64
C TYR A 10 7.81 0.68 1.42
N GLU A 11 8.57 -0.26 0.83
CA GLU A 11 9.79 -0.80 1.44
C GLU A 11 10.88 0.28 1.56
N SER A 12 11.05 1.12 0.54
CA SER A 12 11.98 2.27 0.59
C SER A 12 11.67 3.28 1.70
N LYS A 13 10.41 3.32 2.15
CA LYS A 13 9.93 4.17 3.25
C LYS A 13 9.98 3.49 4.63
N GLY A 14 10.50 2.25 4.68
CA GLY A 14 10.64 1.47 5.90
C GLY A 14 9.36 0.79 6.37
N TRP A 15 8.37 0.65 5.48
CA TRP A 15 7.12 -0.07 5.76
C TRP A 15 7.21 -1.51 5.27
N THR A 16 6.49 -2.40 5.95
CA THR A 16 6.24 -3.77 5.49
C THR A 16 4.74 -3.99 5.26
N ALA A 17 4.38 -4.96 4.42
CA ALA A 17 2.97 -5.28 4.16
C ALA A 17 2.13 -5.57 5.43
N PRO A 18 2.64 -6.29 6.46
CA PRO A 18 1.91 -6.46 7.73
C PRO A 18 1.67 -5.15 8.48
N GLU A 19 2.63 -4.22 8.45
CA GLU A 19 2.49 -2.91 9.11
C GLU A 19 1.48 -2.02 8.39
N LEU A 20 1.48 -2.06 7.05
CA LEU A 20 0.46 -1.38 6.25
C LEU A 20 -0.92 -1.98 6.49
N ALA A 21 -1.02 -3.31 6.56
CA ALA A 21 -2.27 -3.99 6.87
C ALA A 21 -2.81 -3.52 8.22
N LYS A 22 -1.95 -3.50 9.25
CA LYS A 22 -2.32 -3.00 10.58
C LYS A 22 -2.72 -1.52 10.56
N ARG A 23 -1.97 -0.66 9.86
CA ARG A 23 -2.23 0.78 9.74
C ARG A 23 -3.57 1.06 9.06
N TRP A 24 -3.92 0.27 8.05
CA TRP A 24 -5.17 0.41 7.30
C TRP A 24 -6.34 -0.41 7.88
N GLY A 25 -6.16 -1.03 9.04
CA GLY A 25 -7.21 -1.81 9.71
C GLY A 25 -7.54 -3.15 9.05
N TYR A 26 -6.63 -3.68 8.22
CA TYR A 26 -6.75 -5.00 7.63
C TYR A 26 -6.18 -6.08 8.55
N THR A 27 -6.92 -7.18 8.68
CA THR A 27 -6.50 -8.37 9.44
C THR A 27 -5.45 -9.22 8.74
N ALA A 28 -5.33 -9.11 7.41
CA ALA A 28 -4.45 -9.95 6.62
C ALA A 28 -3.52 -9.13 5.70
N PRO A 29 -2.20 -9.40 5.68
CA PRO A 29 -1.25 -8.78 4.76
C PRO A 29 -1.56 -9.04 3.28
N THR A 30 -2.25 -10.15 2.99
CA THR A 30 -2.73 -10.49 1.63
C THR A 30 -3.64 -9.42 1.04
N ARG A 31 -4.31 -8.62 1.87
CA ARG A 31 -5.17 -7.52 1.40
C ARG A 31 -4.37 -6.38 0.77
N ILE A 32 -3.11 -6.17 1.19
CA ILE A 32 -2.18 -5.20 0.59
C ILE A 32 -1.82 -5.60 -0.84
N HIS A 33 -1.57 -6.88 -1.06
CA HIS A 33 -1.30 -7.43 -2.38
C HIS A 33 -2.51 -7.35 -3.33
N GLN A 34 -3.72 -7.54 -2.80
CA GLN A 34 -4.96 -7.36 -3.56
C GLN A 34 -5.21 -5.90 -3.91
N ILE A 35 -4.93 -4.96 -3.00
CA ILE A 35 -5.00 -3.53 -3.27
C ILE A 35 -4.05 -3.15 -4.41
N ALA A 36 -2.83 -3.68 -4.43
CA ALA A 36 -1.89 -3.43 -5.52
C ALA A 36 -2.41 -3.96 -6.88
N ALA A 37 -3.09 -5.11 -6.88
CA ALA A 37 -3.73 -5.65 -8.07
C ALA A 37 -4.97 -4.85 -8.50
N ASP A 38 -5.80 -4.41 -7.54
CA ASP A 38 -6.96 -3.56 -7.77
C ASP A 38 -6.54 -2.23 -8.42
N VAL A 39 -5.45 -1.62 -7.92
CA VAL A 39 -4.81 -0.42 -8.49
C VAL A 39 -4.38 -0.66 -9.93
N GLU A 40 -3.66 -1.77 -10.17
CA GLU A 40 -3.18 -2.15 -11.50
C GLU A 40 -4.34 -2.34 -12.49
N SER A 41 -5.49 -2.85 -12.01
CA SER A 41 -6.72 -3.00 -12.79
C SER A 41 -7.59 -1.73 -12.90
N GLY A 42 -7.18 -0.60 -12.29
CA GLY A 42 -7.94 0.66 -12.32
C GLY A 42 -9.14 0.72 -11.37
N HIS A 43 -9.24 -0.21 -10.42
CA HIS A 43 -10.36 -0.31 -9.48
C HIS A 43 -10.16 0.67 -8.30
N LYS A 44 -10.91 1.77 -8.30
CA LYS A 44 -10.80 2.87 -7.31
C LYS A 44 -11.40 2.50 -5.95
N ARG A 45 -10.69 1.76 -5.09
CA ARG A 45 -10.96 1.76 -3.64
C ARG A 45 -10.15 2.88 -2.97
N ALA A 46 -10.88 3.91 -2.54
CA ALA A 46 -10.42 5.28 -2.40
C ALA A 46 -9.30 5.54 -1.38
N GLN A 47 -9.18 4.81 -0.26
CA GLN A 47 -8.23 5.21 0.79
C GLN A 47 -6.80 4.70 0.57
N SER A 48 -6.65 3.42 0.19
CA SER A 48 -5.33 2.86 -0.15
C SER A 48 -4.79 3.40 -1.47
N TYR A 49 -5.67 3.83 -2.39
CA TYR A 49 -5.28 4.57 -3.59
C TYR A 49 -4.78 5.99 -3.25
N ILE A 50 -5.40 6.66 -2.26
CA ILE A 50 -4.95 7.97 -1.75
C ILE A 50 -3.58 7.86 -1.07
N ASP A 51 -3.37 6.91 -0.16
CA ASP A 51 -2.05 6.74 0.51
C ASP A 51 -0.95 6.30 -0.47
N MET A 52 -1.34 5.63 -1.54
CA MET A 52 -0.45 5.21 -2.62
C MET A 52 -0.12 6.34 -3.62
N LEU A 53 -1.06 7.27 -3.89
CA LEU A 53 -0.85 8.41 -4.78
C LEU A 53 -0.24 9.63 -4.06
N HIS A 54 -0.60 9.88 -2.81
CA HIS A 54 -0.15 11.03 -2.03
C HIS A 54 1.09 10.73 -1.17
N GLY A 55 1.49 9.46 -1.11
CA GLY A 55 2.71 8.98 -0.48
C GLY A 55 2.52 8.57 0.97
N LEU A 56 3.03 7.40 1.31
CA LEU A 56 3.17 6.97 2.70
C LEU A 56 4.13 7.95 3.42
N PRO A 57 3.82 8.46 4.62
CA PRO A 57 4.80 9.22 5.41
C PRO A 57 5.97 8.31 5.77
N ASN A 58 7.16 8.89 5.99
CA ASN A 58 8.28 8.10 6.50
C ASN A 58 7.89 7.61 7.90
N LYS A 59 8.21 6.35 8.21
CA LYS A 59 7.84 5.74 9.49
C LYS A 59 8.34 6.53 10.71
N ASN A 60 9.38 7.35 10.54
CA ASN A 60 10.04 8.14 11.57
C ASN A 60 9.84 9.67 11.46
N SER A 61 8.85 10.16 10.70
CA SER A 61 8.54 11.60 10.56
C SER A 61 7.15 11.96 11.03
#